data_AF-A0A6V7JKP2-F1
#
_entry.id   AF-A0A6V7JKP2-F1
#
_cell.length_a   1.000
_cell.length_b   1.000
_cell.length_c   1.000
_cell.angle_alpha   90.00
_cell.angle_beta   90.00
_cell.angle_gamma   90.00
#
_symmetry.space_group_name_H-M   'P 1'
#
loop_
_entity.id
_entity.type
_entity.pdbx_description
1 polymer ?
#
loop_
_entity_poly.entity_id
_entity_poly.type
_entity_poly.pdbx_seq_one_letter_code
_entity_poly.pdbx_strand_id
1 'polypeptide(L)' 'TASISNAIYECDWMQQSRNFSNVILSIMIRAQKPFEFSAYGLYKINRHTFMK' A
#
# COMPACT_ATOMS: atom_id res chain seq x y z
N THR A 1 -11.50 4.48 4.81
CA THR A 1 -10.30 3.61 4.96
C THR A 1 -9.08 4.46 4.67
N ALA A 2 -8.24 4.73 5.67
CA ALA A 2 -7.00 5.48 5.47
C ALA A 2 -6.10 4.72 4.48
N SER A 3 -5.56 5.42 3.47
CA SER A 3 -4.56 4.85 2.57
C SER A 3 -3.23 4.69 3.31
N ILE A 4 -2.40 3.75 2.87
CA ILE A 4 -1.04 3.57 3.40
C ILE A 4 -0.23 4.88 3.30
N SER A 5 -0.46 5.68 2.26
CA SER A 5 0.16 7.00 2.12
C SER A 5 -0.21 7.97 3.24
N ASN A 6 -1.47 8.00 3.68
CA ASN A 6 -1.93 8.89 4.75
C ASN A 6 -1.32 8.49 6.09
N ALA A 7 -1.32 7.18 6.39
CA ALA A 7 -0.72 6.65 7.61
C ALA A 7 0.79 6.92 7.70
N ILE A 8 1.49 6.88 6.56
CA ILE A 8 2.92 7.21 6.50
C ILE A 8 3.15 8.72 6.65
N TYR A 9 2.27 9.56 6.10
CA TYR A 9 2.38 11.00 6.26
C TYR A 9 2.13 11.47 7.71
N GLU A 10 1.20 10.81 8.41
CA GLU A 10 0.89 11.05 9.83
C GLU A 10 1.95 10.47 10.79
N CYS A 11 2.84 9.61 10.28
CA CYS A 11 3.96 9.08 11.05
C CYS A 11 5.05 10.15 11.23
N ASP A 12 5.70 10.19 12.39
CA ASP A 12 6.81 11.10 12.68
C ASP A 12 8.14 10.64 12.04
N TRP A 13 8.12 10.39 10.72
CA TRP A 13 9.22 9.78 9.95
C TRP A 13 10.50 10.63 9.93
N MET A 14 10.39 11.92 10.25
CA MET A 14 11.51 12.88 10.30
C MET A 14 12.41 12.68 11.52
N GLN A 15 11.87 12.15 12.63
CA GLN A 15 12.63 11.89 13.85
C GLN A 15 13.14 10.44 13.94
N GLN A 16 12.94 9.65 12.90
CA GLN A 16 13.26 8.23 12.89
C GLN A 16 14.65 7.95 12.31
N SER A 17 15.15 6.75 12.58
CA SER A 17 16.44 6.30 12.03
C SER A 17 16.42 6.26 10.49
N ARG A 18 17.59 6.41 9.87
CA ARG A 18 17.74 6.26 8.40
C ARG A 18 17.22 4.91 7.89
N ASN A 19 17.35 3.85 8.69
CA ASN A 19 16.81 2.54 8.35
C ASN A 19 15.29 2.55 8.27
N PHE A 20 14.62 3.23 9.20
CA PHE A 20 13.18 3.39 9.18
C PHE A 20 12.72 4.18 7.94
N SER A 21 13.40 5.26 7.59
CA SER A 21 13.10 6.04 6.37
C SER A 21 13.21 5.19 5.10
N ASN A 22 14.23 4.32 5.01
CA ASN A 22 14.40 3.41 3.88
C ASN A 22 13.26 2.37 3.77
N VAL A 23 12.79 1.87 4.91
CA VAL A 23 11.66 0.93 4.96
C VAL A 23 10.37 1.64 4.54
N ILE A 24 10.09 2.81 5.09
CA ILE A 24 8.93 3.64 4.74
C ILE A 24 8.91 3.98 3.26
N LEU A 25 10.06 4.38 2.69
CA LEU A 25 10.18 4.66 1.26
C LEU A 25 9.85 3.43 0.41
N SER A 26 10.36 2.26 0.81
CA SER A 26 10.07 0.99 0.13
C SER A 26 8.57 0.65 0.17
N ILE A 27 7.92 0.89 1.31
CA ILE A 27 6.47 0.68 1.46
C ILE A 27 5.70 1.65 0.56
N MET A 28 6.06 2.94 0.56
CA MET A 28 5.41 3.94 -0.31
C MET A 28 5.51 3.57 -1.78
N ILE A 29 6.69 3.15 -2.25
CA ILE A 29 6.91 2.72 -3.64
C ILE A 29 6.02 1.53 -4.00
N ARG A 30 5.91 0.53 -3.12
CA ARG A 30 5.06 -0.65 -3.38
C ARG A 30 3.57 -0.33 -3.32
N ALA A 31 3.17 0.57 -2.41
CA ALA A 31 1.78 0.96 -2.23
C ALA A 31 1.20 1.75 -3.43
N GLN A 32 2.04 2.31 -4.31
CA GLN A 32 1.58 2.91 -5.57
C GLN A 32 0.93 1.88 -6.52
N LYS A 33 1.25 0.59 -6.38
CA LYS A 33 0.60 -0.47 -7.14
C LYS A 33 -0.56 -1.02 -6.32
N PRO A 34 -1.82 -0.88 -6.78
CA PRO A 34 -2.94 -1.46 -6.08
C PRO A 34 -2.77 -2.98 -6.01
N PHE A 35 -3.11 -3.53 -4.84
CA PHE A 35 -3.17 -4.98 -4.69
C PHE A 35 -4.39 -5.51 -5.45
N GLU A 36 -4.12 -6.19 -6.56
CA GLU A 36 -5.14 -6.78 -7.41
C GLU A 36 -5.11 -8.31 -7.24
N PHE A 37 -6.23 -8.90 -6.83
CA PHE A 37 -6.37 -10.35 -6.79
C PHE A 37 -6.71 -10.81 -8.20
N SER A 38 -5.86 -11.61 -8.83
CA SER A 38 -6.14 -12.16 -10.16
C SER A 38 -6.38 -13.66 -10.08
N ALA A 39 -7.54 -14.12 -10.55
CA ALA A 39 -7.76 -15.55 -10.77
C ALA A 39 -7.04 -15.95 -12.06
N TYR A 40 -5.87 -16.58 -11.92
CA TYR A 40 -5.07 -17.06 -13.05
C TYR A 40 -4.72 -15.97 -14.10
N GLY A 41 -4.72 -14.69 -13.70
CA GLY A 41 -4.50 -13.54 -14.60
C GLY A 41 -5.69 -13.17 -15.49
N LEU A 42 -6.83 -13.88 -15.40
CA LEU A 42 -7.97 -13.70 -16.30
C LEU A 42 -8.92 -12.59 -15.87
N TYR A 43 -9.07 -12.39 -14.55
CA TYR A 43 -10.00 -11.41 -14.00
C TYR A 43 -9.37 -10.67 -12.82
N LYS A 44 -9.42 -9.33 -12.86
CA LYS A 44 -9.12 -8.48 -11.71
C LYS A 44 -10.30 -8.56 -10.74
N ILE A 45 -10.16 -9.36 -9.69
CA ILE A 45 -11.16 -9.48 -8.64
C ILE A 45 -10.98 -8.28 -7.71
N ASN A 46 -11.97 -7.41 -7.72
CA ASN A 46 -12.10 -6.32 -6.76
C ASN A 46 -13.24 -6.63 -5.78
N ARG A 47 -13.32 -5.88 -4.67
CA ARG A 47 -14.37 -6.07 -3.66
C ARG A 47 -15.79 -6.02 -4.26
N HIS A 48 -15.98 -5.23 -5.31
CA HIS A 48 -17.26 -5.12 -6.00
C HIS A 48 -17.61 -6.39 -6.78
N THR A 49 -16.63 -7.05 -7.41
CA THR A 49 -16.79 -8.34 -8.09
C THR A 49 -17.06 -9.48 -7.11
N PHE A 50 -16.46 -9.45 -5.92
CA PHE A 50 -16.61 -10.53 -4.92
C PHE A 50 -17.92 -10.46 -4.12
N MET A 51 -18.53 -9.29 -3.98
CA MET A 51 -19.75 -9.09 -3.17
C MET A 51 -21.06 -9.12 -3.97
N LYS A 52 -21.07 -9.81 -5.12
CA LYS A 52 -22.29 -10.15 -5.88
C LYS A 52 -22.63 -11.61 -5.76
#